data_AF-A0A833E9P8-F1
#
_entry.id   AF-A0A833E9P8-F1
#
_cell.length_a   1.000
_cell.length_b   1.000
_cell.length_c   1.000
_cell.angle_alpha   90.00
_cell.angle_beta   90.00
_cell.angle_gamma   90.00
#
_symmetry.space_group_name_H-M   'P 1'
#
loop_
_entity.id
_entity.type
_entity.pdbx_description
1 polymer ?
#
loop_
_entity_poly.entity_id
_entity_poly.type
_entity_poly.pdbx_seq_one_letter_code
_entity_poly.pdbx_strand_id
1 'polypeptide(L)'
;MPSIVRVVVNAILIASVSYFLLLATPALATPIKSAYSLLLDIRGGGWIGYRLAFIGTILLLAGQVYSFKLSQRHSKKLLDMHCYLTIAGGVLILIHSGFPFAFRYANPFTSIYAGMGIQGLVGAQGIAAWLVFILVISGAFGKYIYGKISPGWRRIFKNWLLLHIALTGALYVTGMIHLFLVLVVKHISAI
;
A
#
# COMPACT_ATOMS: atom_id res chain seq x y z
N MET A 1 19.09 -2.86 -13.97
CA MET A 1 17.93 -3.18 -14.83
C MET A 1 17.85 -2.14 -15.93
N PRO A 2 17.73 -2.51 -17.21
CA PRO A 2 17.52 -1.54 -18.28
C PRO A 2 16.26 -0.72 -17.92
N SER A 3 16.37 0.60 -18.00
CA SER A 3 15.36 1.59 -17.54
C SER A 3 13.94 1.25 -18.01
N ILE A 4 13.82 0.65 -19.20
CA ILE A 4 12.57 0.22 -19.83
C ILE A 4 11.83 -0.83 -18.99
N VAL A 5 12.51 -1.89 -18.53
CA VAL A 5 11.87 -2.97 -17.75
C VAL A 5 11.23 -2.41 -16.48
N ARG A 6 11.93 -1.49 -15.79
CA ARG A 6 11.40 -0.84 -14.59
C ARG A 6 10.17 0.01 -14.90
N VAL A 7 10.17 0.75 -16.01
CA VAL A 7 9.02 1.58 -16.42
C VAL A 7 7.83 0.69 -16.75
N VAL A 8 8.03 -0.35 -17.56
CA VAL A 8 6.98 -1.29 -17.97
C VAL A 8 6.36 -2.01 -16.77
N VAL A 9 7.19 -2.58 -15.88
CA VAL A 9 6.70 -3.29 -14.69
C VAL A 9 5.83 -2.39 -13.83
N ASN A 10 6.26 -1.16 -13.57
CA ASN A 10 5.45 -0.25 -12.76
C ASN A 10 4.20 0.25 -13.47
N ALA A 11 4.25 0.47 -14.79
CA ALA A 11 3.06 0.83 -15.57
C ALA A 11 2.01 -0.29 -15.46
N ILE A 12 2.44 -1.55 -15.57
CA ILE A 12 1.58 -2.72 -15.35
C ILE A 12 1.03 -2.72 -13.92
N LEU A 13 1.86 -2.51 -12.89
CA LEU A 13 1.40 -2.47 -11.50
C LEU A 13 0.35 -1.37 -11.26
N ILE A 14 0.58 -0.15 -11.76
CA ILE A 14 -0.37 0.96 -11.65
C ILE A 14 -1.67 0.62 -12.39
N ALA A 15 -1.58 0.10 -13.62
CA ALA A 15 -2.74 -0.27 -14.42
C ALA A 15 -3.57 -1.36 -13.74
N SER A 16 -2.94 -2.41 -13.22
CA SER A 16 -3.60 -3.50 -12.51
C SER A 16 -4.31 -3.03 -11.24
N VAL A 17 -3.64 -2.23 -10.39
CA VAL A 17 -4.29 -1.68 -9.18
C VAL A 17 -5.44 -0.75 -9.56
N SER A 18 -5.26 0.09 -10.58
CA SER A 18 -6.32 0.99 -11.06
C SER A 18 -7.52 0.21 -11.60
N TYR A 19 -7.28 -0.87 -12.35
CA TYR A 19 -8.32 -1.77 -12.84
C TYR A 19 -9.11 -2.39 -11.67
N PHE A 20 -8.43 -2.92 -10.65
CA PHE A 20 -9.10 -3.44 -9.46
C PHE A 20 -9.90 -2.37 -8.72
N LEU A 21 -9.39 -1.13 -8.59
CA LEU A 21 -10.14 -0.03 -7.98
C LEU A 21 -11.41 0.32 -8.78
N LEU A 22 -11.34 0.31 -10.12
CA LEU A 22 -12.52 0.52 -10.96
C LEU A 22 -13.58 -0.56 -10.70
N LEU A 23 -13.18 -1.83 -10.64
CA LEU A 23 -14.09 -2.93 -10.26
C LEU A 23 -14.65 -2.78 -8.84
N ALA A 24 -13.88 -2.17 -7.93
CA ALA A 24 -14.25 -1.92 -6.55
C ALA A 24 -15.21 -0.72 -6.39
N THR A 25 -15.38 0.12 -7.42
CA THR A 25 -16.12 1.38 -7.35
C THR A 25 -17.61 1.22 -7.00
N PRO A 26 -18.35 0.24 -7.57
CA PRO A 26 -19.76 0.04 -7.20
C PRO A 26 -19.97 -0.20 -5.70
N ALA A 27 -19.02 -0.86 -5.04
CA ALA A 27 -19.11 -1.16 -3.61
C ALA A 27 -18.98 0.09 -2.71
N LEU A 28 -18.58 1.25 -3.24
CA LEU A 28 -18.62 2.52 -2.51
C LEU A 28 -20.05 2.99 -2.23
N ALA A 29 -20.96 2.72 -3.17
CA ALA A 29 -22.36 3.13 -3.11
C ALA A 29 -23.24 2.12 -2.37
N THR A 30 -22.82 0.86 -2.28
CA THR A 30 -23.54 -0.16 -1.52
C THR A 30 -23.15 -0.11 -0.04
N PRO A 31 -24.10 0.08 0.89
CA PRO A 31 -23.79 0.04 2.31
C PRO A 31 -23.37 -1.38 2.70
N ILE A 32 -22.09 -1.55 3.02
CA ILE A 32 -21.61 -2.73 3.76
C ILE A 32 -22.19 -2.58 5.17
N LYS A 33 -22.80 -3.63 5.75
CA LYS A 33 -23.41 -3.57 7.09
C LYS A 33 -22.47 -2.86 8.07
N SER A 34 -22.87 -1.66 8.50
CA SER A 34 -22.07 -0.86 9.44
C SER A 34 -21.97 -1.62 10.74
N ALA A 35 -20.76 -1.72 11.28
CA ALA A 35 -20.55 -2.41 12.55
C ALA A 35 -21.14 -1.59 13.69
N TYR A 36 -21.58 -2.26 14.77
CA TYR A 36 -22.19 -1.61 15.94
C TYR A 36 -21.27 -0.60 16.67
N SER A 37 -19.97 -0.54 16.34
CA SER A 37 -19.02 0.42 16.92
C SER A 37 -18.11 1.05 15.85
N LEU A 38 -17.76 2.32 16.05
CA LEU A 38 -16.91 3.10 15.14
C LEU A 38 -15.55 2.43 14.89
N LEU A 39 -14.94 1.83 15.92
CA LEU A 39 -13.65 1.15 15.80
C LEU A 39 -13.72 -0.08 14.88
N LEU A 40 -14.84 -0.79 14.89
CA LEU A 40 -15.09 -1.92 13.99
C LEU A 40 -15.44 -1.45 12.57
N ASP A 41 -16.14 -0.32 12.43
CA ASP A 41 -16.57 0.19 11.12
C ASP A 41 -15.43 0.86 10.34
N ILE A 42 -14.45 1.44 11.05
CA ILE A 42 -13.21 2.00 10.48
C ILE A 42 -12.26 0.88 10.01
N ARG A 43 -12.37 -0.33 10.57
CA ARG A 43 -11.53 -1.47 10.24
C ARG A 43 -12.02 -2.19 8.96
N GLY A 44 -11.11 -2.92 8.31
CA GLY A 44 -11.40 -3.76 7.16
C GLY A 44 -12.60 -4.69 7.38
N GLY A 45 -13.63 -4.50 6.55
CA GLY A 45 -14.92 -5.18 6.66
C GLY A 45 -16.09 -4.24 6.97
N GLY A 46 -15.84 -3.03 7.48
CA GLY A 46 -16.83 -1.97 7.66
C GLY A 46 -16.92 -1.00 6.48
N TRP A 47 -17.97 -0.17 6.45
CA TRP A 47 -18.24 0.74 5.32
C TRP A 47 -17.26 1.91 5.28
N ILE A 48 -16.97 2.51 6.44
CA ILE A 48 -15.98 3.60 6.56
C ILE A 48 -14.58 3.07 6.21
N GLY A 49 -14.21 1.91 6.76
CA GLY A 49 -12.94 1.26 6.47
C GLY A 49 -12.73 1.06 4.98
N TYR A 50 -13.74 0.57 4.26
CA TYR A 50 -13.64 0.39 2.81
C TYR A 50 -13.32 1.71 2.07
N ARG A 51 -13.98 2.82 2.42
CA ARG A 51 -13.72 4.14 1.82
C ARG A 51 -12.32 4.66 2.15
N LEU A 52 -11.84 4.44 3.38
CA LEU A 52 -10.48 4.80 3.78
C LEU A 52 -9.45 4.05 2.95
N ALA A 53 -9.61 2.73 2.75
CA ALA A 53 -8.74 1.95 1.88
C ALA A 53 -8.79 2.44 0.43
N PHE A 54 -9.98 2.72 -0.09
CA PHE A 54 -10.15 3.19 -1.47
C PHE A 54 -9.42 4.52 -1.71
N ILE A 55 -9.70 5.53 -0.88
CA ILE A 55 -9.04 6.85 -0.96
C ILE A 55 -7.55 6.70 -0.71
N GLY A 56 -7.15 5.93 0.31
CA GLY A 56 -5.75 5.68 0.62
C GLY A 56 -4.98 5.08 -0.55
N THR A 57 -5.57 4.11 -1.24
CA THR A 57 -4.97 3.48 -2.43
C THR A 57 -4.85 4.47 -3.59
N ILE A 58 -5.85 5.32 -3.84
CA ILE A 58 -5.77 6.40 -4.85
C ILE A 58 -4.61 7.35 -4.54
N LEU A 59 -4.45 7.76 -3.28
CA LEU A 59 -3.35 8.64 -2.88
C LEU A 59 -2.00 7.95 -3.07
N LEU A 60 -1.86 6.66 -2.76
CA LEU A 60 -0.63 5.90 -3.02
C LEU A 60 -0.33 5.81 -4.53
N LEU A 61 -1.34 5.57 -5.37
CA LEU A 61 -1.19 5.55 -6.83
C LEU A 61 -0.75 6.91 -7.37
N ALA A 62 -1.39 7.98 -6.92
CA ALA A 62 -0.99 9.34 -7.28
C ALA A 62 0.47 9.61 -6.85
N GLY A 63 0.83 9.22 -5.63
CA GLY A 63 2.21 9.29 -5.13
C GLY A 63 3.21 8.54 -6.03
N GLN A 64 2.83 7.39 -6.57
CA GLN A 64 3.67 6.63 -7.50
C GLN A 64 3.81 7.32 -8.87
N VAL A 65 2.76 7.97 -9.38
CA VAL A 65 2.86 8.83 -10.58
C VAL A 65 3.86 9.98 -10.34
N TYR A 66 3.87 10.58 -9.15
CA TYR A 66 4.89 11.59 -8.81
C TYR A 66 6.30 10.99 -8.71
N SER A 67 6.44 9.74 -8.25
CA SER A 67 7.71 9.01 -8.28
C SER A 67 8.24 8.82 -9.70
N PHE A 68 7.36 8.52 -10.67
CA PHE A 68 7.72 8.50 -12.10
C PHE A 68 8.29 9.82 -12.58
N LYS A 69 7.58 10.92 -12.30
CA LYS A 69 8.01 12.26 -12.68
C LYS A 69 9.35 12.62 -12.03
N LEU A 70 9.57 12.26 -10.77
CA LEU A 70 10.84 12.44 -10.07
C LEU A 70 12.00 11.71 -10.72
N SER A 71 11.76 10.50 -11.25
CA SER A 71 12.79 9.72 -11.94
C SER A 71 13.26 10.34 -13.25
N GLN A 72 12.42 11.19 -13.87
CA GLN A 72 12.75 11.92 -15.10
C GLN A 72 13.29 13.32 -14.81
N ARG A 73 12.75 13.98 -13.78
CA ARG A 73 13.11 15.34 -13.38
C ARG A 73 13.10 15.46 -11.86
N HIS A 74 14.29 15.60 -11.28
CA HIS A 74 14.40 15.87 -9.86
C HIS A 74 13.86 17.27 -9.53
N SER A 75 12.89 17.34 -8.61
CA SER A 75 12.28 18.59 -8.16
C SER A 75 11.80 18.45 -6.72
N LYS A 76 12.16 19.43 -5.88
CA LYS A 76 11.72 19.49 -4.48
C LYS A 76 10.18 19.42 -4.36
N LYS A 77 9.46 20.17 -5.22
CA LYS A 77 7.99 20.17 -5.23
C LYS A 77 7.40 18.80 -5.57
N LEU A 78 8.00 18.08 -6.51
CA LEU A 78 7.53 16.73 -6.87
C LEU A 78 7.80 15.73 -5.71
N LEU A 79 8.94 15.87 -5.03
CA LEU A 79 9.27 15.07 -3.85
C LEU A 79 8.32 15.35 -2.70
N ASP A 80 8.00 16.62 -2.45
CA ASP A 80 7.05 17.03 -1.43
C ASP A 80 5.66 16.43 -1.71
N MET A 81 5.17 16.52 -2.95
CA MET A 81 3.89 15.92 -3.35
C MET A 81 3.90 14.39 -3.21
N HIS A 82 4.96 13.72 -3.65
CA HIS A 82 5.10 12.27 -3.46
C HIS A 82 4.97 11.92 -1.97
N CYS A 83 5.70 12.61 -1.09
CA CYS A 83 5.65 12.35 0.34
C CYS A 83 4.29 12.65 0.95
N TYR A 84 3.66 13.79 0.65
CA TYR A 84 2.35 14.11 1.20
C TYR A 84 1.28 13.09 0.81
N LEU A 85 1.24 12.70 -0.47
CA LEU A 85 0.29 11.72 -0.98
C LEU A 85 0.54 10.32 -0.37
N THR A 86 1.80 9.89 -0.30
CA THR A 86 2.13 8.56 0.25
C THR A 86 1.97 8.47 1.75
N ILE A 87 2.26 9.54 2.51
CA ILE A 87 2.00 9.59 3.95
C ILE A 87 0.50 9.60 4.22
N ALA A 88 -0.26 10.49 3.57
CA ALA A 88 -1.70 10.56 3.76
C ALA A 88 -2.37 9.23 3.36
N GLY A 89 -2.02 8.69 2.18
CA GLY A 89 -2.54 7.41 1.71
C GLY A 89 -2.17 6.25 2.63
N GLY A 90 -0.91 6.22 3.10
CA GLY A 90 -0.43 5.21 4.04
C GLY A 90 -1.16 5.26 5.38
N VAL A 91 -1.38 6.44 5.95
CA VAL A 91 -2.14 6.61 7.19
C VAL A 91 -3.58 6.09 7.03
N LEU A 92 -4.26 6.42 5.93
CA LEU A 92 -5.62 5.92 5.68
C LEU A 92 -5.65 4.38 5.58
N ILE A 93 -4.66 3.76 4.94
CA ILE A 93 -4.55 2.29 4.84
C ILE A 93 -4.24 1.66 6.21
N LEU A 94 -3.38 2.27 7.02
CA LEU A 94 -3.08 1.79 8.36
C LEU A 94 -4.32 1.85 9.26
N ILE A 95 -5.07 2.96 9.21
CA ILE A 95 -6.34 3.09 9.91
C ILE A 95 -7.33 2.03 9.43
N HIS A 96 -7.48 1.85 8.11
CA HIS A 96 -8.31 0.79 7.53
C HIS A 96 -7.94 -0.60 8.05
N SER A 97 -6.65 -0.88 8.22
CA SER A 97 -6.20 -2.18 8.74
C SER A 97 -6.53 -2.39 10.23
N GLY A 98 -6.96 -1.34 10.93
CA GLY A 98 -7.15 -1.32 12.37
C GLY A 98 -5.84 -1.11 13.14
N PHE A 99 -4.78 -0.61 12.50
CA PHE A 99 -3.48 -0.43 13.14
C PHE A 99 -3.45 0.80 14.08
N PRO A 100 -2.76 0.72 15.24
CA PRO A 100 -2.17 -0.48 15.85
C PRO A 100 -3.16 -1.28 16.71
N PHE A 101 -4.31 -0.70 17.09
CA PHE A 101 -5.11 -1.17 18.23
C PHE A 101 -6.01 -2.39 17.96
N ALA A 102 -6.37 -2.65 16.71
CA ALA A 102 -7.27 -3.73 16.29
C ALA A 102 -6.73 -4.52 15.09
N PHE A 103 -5.41 -4.47 14.87
CA PHE A 103 -4.75 -5.08 13.72
C PHE A 103 -4.67 -6.61 13.86
N ARG A 104 -5.60 -7.32 13.21
CA ARG A 104 -5.71 -8.78 13.25
C ARG A 104 -4.51 -9.51 12.67
N TYR A 105 -3.79 -8.88 11.75
CA TYR A 105 -2.66 -9.50 11.05
C TYR A 105 -1.31 -9.02 11.58
N ALA A 106 -1.23 -8.73 12.88
CA ALA A 106 0.02 -8.39 13.56
C ALA A 106 1.14 -9.39 13.25
N ASN A 107 0.81 -10.69 13.25
CA ASN A 107 1.66 -11.73 12.67
C ASN A 107 1.02 -12.22 11.34
N PRO A 108 1.46 -11.72 10.18
CA PRO A 108 0.84 -12.08 8.91
C PRO A 108 1.14 -13.52 8.47
N PHE A 109 2.26 -14.10 8.93
CA PHE A 109 2.72 -15.42 8.48
C PHE A 109 1.87 -16.57 9.02
N THR A 110 1.21 -16.40 10.17
CA THR A 110 0.26 -17.38 10.71
C THR A 110 -1.05 -17.44 9.91
N SER A 111 -1.26 -16.48 9.02
CA SER A 111 -2.42 -16.39 8.13
C SER A 111 -2.09 -16.79 6.69
N ILE A 112 -0.94 -17.43 6.46
CA ILE A 112 -0.56 -18.00 5.17
C ILE A 112 -0.70 -19.52 5.25
N TYR A 113 -1.60 -20.07 4.45
CA TYR A 113 -1.90 -21.50 4.44
C TYR A 113 -1.38 -22.14 3.15
N ALA A 114 -0.22 -22.80 3.25
CA ALA A 114 0.32 -23.60 2.16
C ALA A 114 -0.68 -24.71 1.77
N GLY A 115 -0.92 -24.89 0.47
CA GLY A 115 -1.85 -25.91 -0.04
C GLY A 115 -3.26 -25.42 -0.38
N MET A 116 -3.66 -24.20 0.01
CA MET A 116 -4.98 -23.63 -0.33
C MET A 116 -4.95 -22.68 -1.54
N GLY A 117 -3.93 -22.79 -2.40
CA GLY A 117 -3.76 -21.93 -3.57
C GLY A 117 -3.78 -20.42 -3.21
N ILE A 118 -4.41 -19.60 -4.06
CA ILE A 118 -4.50 -18.14 -3.85
C ILE A 118 -5.30 -17.80 -2.59
N GLN A 119 -6.32 -18.59 -2.24
CA GLN A 119 -7.12 -18.36 -1.03
C GLN A 119 -6.30 -18.47 0.26
N GLY A 120 -5.22 -19.26 0.24
CA GLY A 120 -4.27 -19.37 1.34
C GLY A 120 -3.41 -18.13 1.58
N LEU A 121 -3.46 -17.11 0.72
CA LEU A 121 -2.63 -15.90 0.81
C LEU A 121 -3.26 -14.77 1.63
N VAL A 122 -4.18 -15.07 2.55
CA VAL A 122 -4.81 -14.05 3.42
C VAL A 122 -3.78 -13.25 4.22
N GLY A 123 -2.66 -13.85 4.59
CA GLY A 123 -1.54 -13.15 5.23
C GLY A 123 -0.95 -11.99 4.42
N ALA A 124 -1.11 -11.99 3.08
CA ALA A 124 -0.66 -10.89 2.22
C ALA A 124 -1.33 -9.55 2.58
N GLN A 125 -2.55 -9.58 3.13
CA GLN A 125 -3.25 -8.38 3.62
C GLN A 125 -2.48 -7.74 4.78
N GLY A 126 -1.99 -8.56 5.72
CA GLY A 126 -1.15 -8.10 6.83
C GLY A 126 0.23 -7.66 6.40
N ILE A 127 0.84 -8.36 5.44
CA ILE A 127 2.14 -7.96 4.86
C ILE A 127 2.01 -6.57 4.22
N ALA A 128 0.93 -6.31 3.47
CA ALA A 128 0.71 -5.01 2.85
C ALA A 128 0.65 -3.88 3.91
N ALA A 129 -0.09 -4.07 5.01
CA ALA A 129 -0.16 -3.08 6.08
C ALA A 129 1.20 -2.82 6.74
N TRP A 130 1.97 -3.87 7.04
CA TRP A 130 3.33 -3.72 7.55
C TRP A 130 4.26 -3.02 6.57
N LEU A 131 4.18 -3.35 5.28
CA LEU A 131 4.97 -2.68 4.24
C LEU A 131 4.61 -1.20 4.13
N VAL A 132 3.33 -0.82 4.23
CA VAL A 132 2.92 0.60 4.29
C VAL A 132 3.59 1.29 5.48
N PHE A 133 3.51 0.72 6.68
CA PHE A 133 4.13 1.30 7.87
C PHE A 133 5.64 1.51 7.69
N ILE A 134 6.35 0.46 7.25
CA ILE A 134 7.80 0.49 7.01
C ILE A 134 8.14 1.54 5.93
N LEU A 135 7.37 1.61 4.84
CA LEU A 135 7.63 2.55 3.74
C LEU A 135 7.39 4.00 4.12
N VAL A 136 6.35 4.29 4.90
CA VAL A 136 6.10 5.65 5.42
C VAL A 136 7.28 6.11 6.28
N ILE A 137 7.75 5.27 7.21
CA ILE A 137 8.91 5.57 8.06
C ILE A 137 10.18 5.71 7.19
N SER A 138 10.41 4.76 6.27
CA SER A 138 11.55 4.76 5.37
C SER A 138 11.60 6.03 4.50
N GLY A 139 10.46 6.46 3.96
CA GLY A 139 10.34 7.68 3.17
C GLY A 139 10.59 8.95 3.98
N ALA A 140 10.05 9.01 5.21
CA ALA A 140 10.32 10.11 6.13
C ALA A 140 11.81 10.20 6.50
N PHE A 141 12.46 9.06 6.77
CA PHE A 141 13.89 8.97 6.97
C PHE A 141 14.67 9.52 5.76
N GLY A 142 14.31 9.09 4.55
CA GLY A 142 14.93 9.58 3.32
C GLY A 142 14.86 11.09 3.14
N LYS A 143 13.67 11.66 3.34
CA LYS A 143 13.42 13.09 3.14
C LYS A 143 14.07 13.97 4.21
N TYR A 144 13.96 13.59 5.49
CA TYR A 144 14.29 14.50 6.59
C TYR A 144 15.62 14.19 7.28
N ILE A 145 16.11 12.95 7.19
CA ILE A 145 17.24 12.46 8.00
C ILE A 145 18.44 12.10 7.12
N TYR A 146 18.25 11.42 5.99
CA TYR A 146 19.36 10.86 5.20
C TYR A 146 20.38 11.91 4.72
N GLY A 147 19.93 13.12 4.38
CA GLY A 147 20.83 14.23 3.99
C GLY A 147 21.63 14.83 5.15
N LYS A 148 21.25 14.56 6.41
CA LYS A 148 21.80 15.16 7.63
C LYS A 148 22.69 14.20 8.44
N ILE A 149 22.64 12.89 8.17
CA ILE A 149 23.46 11.91 8.89
C ILE A 149 24.94 12.00 8.50
N SER A 150 25.81 11.60 9.44
CA SER A 150 27.26 11.63 9.25
C SER A 150 27.72 10.63 8.17
N PRO A 151 28.90 10.83 7.56
CA PRO A 151 29.39 9.98 6.47
C PRO A 151 29.46 8.48 6.81
N GLY A 152 29.81 8.13 8.06
CA GLY A 152 29.85 6.75 8.53
C GLY A 152 28.48 6.07 8.49
N TRP A 153 27.44 6.75 8.98
CA TRP A 153 26.06 6.26 8.91
C TRP A 153 25.51 6.19 7.49
N ARG A 154 25.90 7.13 6.61
CA ARG A 154 25.50 7.06 5.18
C ARG A 154 26.00 5.78 4.51
N ARG A 155 27.17 5.25 4.90
CA ARG A 155 27.71 4.01 4.34
C ARG A 155 26.83 2.80 4.67
N ILE A 156 26.26 2.74 5.89
CA ILE A 156 25.32 1.70 6.31
C ILE A 156 24.05 1.77 5.46
N PHE A 157 23.55 2.97 5.24
CA PHE A 157 22.31 3.23 4.47
C PHE A 157 22.55 3.48 2.98
N LYS A 158 23.71 3.11 2.42
CA LYS A 158 24.07 3.40 1.02
C LYS A 158 23.06 2.86 0.00
N ASN A 159 22.42 1.73 0.34
CA ASN A 159 21.44 1.05 -0.49
C ASN A 159 19.99 1.39 -0.09
N TRP A 160 19.77 2.37 0.79
CA TRP A 160 18.45 2.71 1.33
C TRP A 160 17.43 2.96 0.22
N LEU A 161 17.78 3.74 -0.80
CA LEU A 161 16.86 4.06 -1.89
C LEU A 161 16.46 2.80 -2.69
N LEU A 162 17.42 1.90 -2.94
CA LEU A 162 17.14 0.65 -3.63
C LEU A 162 16.20 -0.25 -2.81
N LEU A 163 16.45 -0.35 -1.50
CA LEU A 163 15.60 -1.09 -0.58
C LEU A 163 14.19 -0.48 -0.51
N HIS A 164 14.08 0.85 -0.41
CA HIS A 164 12.81 1.56 -0.43
C HIS A 164 12.00 1.25 -1.70
N ILE A 165 12.64 1.32 -2.87
CA ILE A 165 12.01 0.98 -4.15
C ILE A 165 11.58 -0.49 -4.20
N ALA A 166 12.41 -1.42 -3.73
CA ALA A 166 12.09 -2.85 -3.70
C ALA A 166 10.89 -3.14 -2.79
N LEU A 167 10.85 -2.54 -1.59
CA LEU A 167 9.73 -2.64 -0.66
C LEU A 167 8.46 -2.01 -1.23
N THR A 168 8.55 -0.90 -1.96
CA THR A 168 7.41 -0.32 -2.69
C THR A 168 6.87 -1.30 -3.72
N GLY A 169 7.74 -1.96 -4.50
CA GLY A 169 7.32 -3.02 -5.41
C GLY A 169 6.57 -4.15 -4.69
N ALA A 170 7.11 -4.61 -3.57
CA ALA A 170 6.47 -5.64 -2.73
C ALA A 170 5.11 -5.20 -2.17
N LEU A 171 4.97 -3.91 -1.79
CA LEU A 171 3.69 -3.35 -1.33
C LEU A 171 2.64 -3.42 -2.45
N TYR A 172 3.00 -3.04 -3.68
CA TYR A 172 2.07 -3.09 -4.80
C TYR A 172 1.64 -4.52 -5.11
N VAL A 173 2.57 -5.49 -5.08
CA VAL A 173 2.25 -6.90 -5.29
C VAL A 173 1.31 -7.43 -4.20
N THR A 174 1.63 -7.19 -2.93
CA THR A 174 0.79 -7.67 -1.82
C THR A 174 -0.57 -6.95 -1.78
N GLY A 175 -0.61 -5.67 -2.14
CA GLY A 175 -1.84 -4.89 -2.34
C GLY A 175 -2.73 -5.45 -3.45
N MET A 176 -2.16 -5.83 -4.60
CA MET A 176 -2.93 -6.50 -5.67
C MET A 176 -3.50 -7.84 -5.20
N ILE A 177 -2.72 -8.66 -4.49
CA ILE A 177 -3.21 -9.91 -3.91
C ILE A 177 -4.37 -9.63 -2.94
N HIS A 178 -4.24 -8.61 -2.08
CA HIS A 178 -5.32 -8.18 -1.19
C HIS A 178 -6.59 -7.79 -1.96
N LEU A 179 -6.48 -6.94 -2.99
CA LEU A 179 -7.61 -6.52 -3.82
C LEU A 179 -8.26 -7.72 -4.53
N PHE A 180 -7.46 -8.63 -5.09
CA PHE A 180 -7.96 -9.85 -5.72
C PHE A 180 -8.75 -10.73 -4.73
N LEU A 181 -8.21 -10.94 -3.53
CA LEU A 181 -8.88 -11.72 -2.48
C LEU A 181 -10.20 -11.07 -2.03
N VAL A 182 -10.25 -9.75 -1.91
CA VAL A 182 -11.46 -9.06 -1.47
C VAL A 182 -12.51 -9.00 -2.58
N LEU A 183 -12.10 -8.65 -3.80
CA LEU A 183 -13.04 -8.43 -4.90
C LEU A 183 -13.46 -9.74 -5.57
N VAL A 184 -12.51 -10.58 -5.94
CA VAL A 184 -12.78 -11.80 -6.72
C VAL A 184 -13.22 -12.93 -5.81
N VAL A 185 -12.46 -13.21 -4.75
CA VAL A 185 -12.71 -14.38 -3.89
C VAL A 185 -13.86 -14.15 -2.91
N LYS A 186 -14.13 -12.90 -2.50
CA LYS A 186 -15.17 -12.61 -1.50
C LYS A 186 -16.41 -11.90 -2.05
N HIS A 187 -16.30 -11.07 -3.09
CA HIS A 187 -17.46 -10.32 -3.63
C HIS A 187 -18.03 -10.94 -4.91
N ILE A 188 -17.20 -11.31 -5.88
CA ILE A 188 -17.70 -11.91 -7.15
C ILE A 188 -18.21 -13.34 -6.95
N SER A 189 -17.58 -14.13 -6.07
CA SER A 189 -18.05 -15.49 -5.74
C SER A 189 -19.35 -15.53 -4.93
N ALA A 190 -19.79 -14.40 -4.39
CA ALA A 190 -20.98 -14.27 -3.56
C ALA A 190 -22.18 -13.67 -4.32
N ILE A 191 -22.00 -13.37 -5.61
CA ILE A 191 -23.04 -12.95 -6.58
C ILE A 191 -23.31 -14.15 -7.49
#